data_AF-A0A4Q2UXV8-F1
#
_entry.id   AF-A0A4Q2UXV8-F1
#
_cell.length_a   1.000
_cell.length_b   1.000
_cell.length_c   1.000
_cell.angle_alpha   90.00
_cell.angle_beta   90.00
_cell.angle_gamma   90.00
#
_symmetry.space_group_name_H-M   'P 1'
#
loop_
_entity.id
_entity.type
_entity.pdbx_description
1 polymer ?
#
loop_
_entity_poly.entity_id
_entity_poly.type
_entity_poly.pdbx_seq_one_letter_code
_entity_poly.pdbx_strand_id
1 'polypeptide(L)'
;MGAPTNFSRTFLSFLLLLCLLGSSSLGQNDPVKNFCRRWGRQSAVVDGKLYIDGGLINYQDATNNLTDTFLTFNDIDAVNSDGMPPFYANLLKNDTIPSVNGGILWEDSINKRLSLYGGEYQSTRPPSTSNLYSYDVLYNEWVSFGPITQEVQAASYGAGVSIPSRGEAYYYGG
;
A
#
# COMPACT_ATOMS: atom_id res chain seq x y z
N MET A 1 3.43 65.67 -3.73
CA MET A 1 3.38 64.47 -4.59
C MET A 1 4.46 63.50 -4.14
N GLY A 2 4.13 62.22 -3.95
CA GLY A 2 5.12 61.16 -3.75
C GLY A 2 4.88 60.28 -2.54
N ALA A 3 3.76 59.54 -2.51
CA ALA A 3 3.65 58.33 -1.71
C ALA A 3 3.97 57.14 -2.62
N PRO A 4 5.06 56.42 -2.36
CA PRO A 4 5.03 54.96 -2.49
C PRO A 4 5.75 54.33 -1.28
N THR A 5 5.39 53.16 -0.77
CA THR A 5 6.14 51.93 -1.08
C THR A 5 5.55 50.69 -0.37
N ASN A 6 4.33 50.76 0.18
CA ASN A 6 3.78 49.63 0.96
C ASN A 6 3.26 48.46 0.10
N PHE A 7 2.89 48.69 -1.16
CA PHE A 7 2.36 47.65 -2.05
C PHE A 7 3.43 46.64 -2.51
N SER A 8 4.68 47.11 -2.65
CA SER A 8 5.80 46.27 -3.12
C SER A 8 6.22 45.24 -2.07
N ARG A 9 6.17 45.61 -0.78
CA ARG A 9 6.59 44.75 0.33
C ARG A 9 5.63 43.58 0.56
N THR A 10 4.32 43.82 0.54
CA THR A 10 3.31 42.75 0.72
C THR A 10 3.30 41.76 -0.44
N PHE A 11 3.49 42.23 -1.67
CA PHE A 11 3.61 41.35 -2.84
C PHE A 11 4.86 40.48 -2.78
N LEU A 12 6.01 41.05 -2.38
CA LEU A 12 7.24 40.29 -2.18
C LEU A 12 7.09 39.23 -1.07
N SER A 13 6.45 39.58 0.04
CA SER A 13 6.17 38.63 1.13
C SER A 13 5.23 37.50 0.72
N PHE A 14 4.21 37.79 -0.10
CA PHE A 14 3.29 36.77 -0.61
C PHE A 14 3.97 35.84 -1.62
N LEU A 15 4.84 36.38 -2.48
CA LEU A 15 5.64 35.60 -3.42
C LEU A 15 6.65 34.69 -2.70
N LEU A 16 7.28 35.20 -1.63
CA LEU A 16 8.17 34.41 -0.78
C LEU A 16 7.43 33.26 -0.07
N LEU A 17 6.22 33.52 0.42
CA LEU A 17 5.37 32.51 1.06
C LEU A 17 4.93 31.44 0.05
N LEU A 18 4.57 31.83 -1.19
CA LEU A 18 4.28 30.88 -2.27
C LEU A 18 5.50 30.04 -2.66
N CYS A 19 6.70 30.62 -2.70
CA CYS A 19 7.93 29.88 -2.97
C CYS A 19 8.32 28.94 -1.81
N LEU A 20 8.01 29.30 -0.55
CA LEU A 20 8.20 28.43 0.61
C LEU A 20 7.19 27.27 0.61
N LEU A 21 5.94 27.51 0.19
CA LEU A 21 4.93 26.47 -0.04
C LEU A 21 5.21 25.61 -1.28
N GLY A 22 5.93 26.18 -2.26
CA GLY A 22 6.42 25.52 -3.46
C GLY A 22 7.79 24.86 -3.29
N SER A 23 8.28 24.71 -2.05
CA SER A 23 9.46 23.90 -1.76
C SER A 23 9.21 22.50 -2.32
N SER A 24 9.89 22.19 -3.41
CA SER A 24 9.81 20.96 -4.17
C SER A 24 9.65 19.77 -3.22
N SER A 25 8.61 18.95 -3.42
CA SER A 25 8.64 17.58 -2.91
C SER A 25 9.89 16.94 -3.51
N LEU A 26 10.96 16.84 -2.73
CA LEU A 26 12.09 15.98 -3.03
C LEU A 26 11.50 14.64 -3.48
N GLY A 27 11.80 14.26 -4.73
CA GLY A 27 11.03 13.29 -5.51
C GLY A 27 10.40 12.21 -4.66
N GLN A 28 9.08 12.28 -4.49
CA GLN A 28 8.36 11.29 -3.72
C GLN A 28 8.64 9.91 -4.34
N ASN A 29 9.05 8.98 -3.48
CA ASN A 29 9.24 7.59 -3.82
C ASN A 29 8.01 7.06 -4.58
N ASP A 30 8.17 6.89 -5.89
CA ASP A 30 7.08 6.55 -6.81
C ASP A 30 7.02 5.03 -7.00
N PRO A 31 5.99 4.35 -6.46
CA PRO A 31 5.88 2.89 -6.55
C PRO A 31 5.60 2.40 -7.97
N VAL A 32 5.07 3.25 -8.86
CA VAL A 32 4.81 2.93 -10.28
C VAL A 32 6.13 2.84 -11.04
N LYS A 33 6.99 3.84 -10.88
CA LYS A 33 8.32 3.85 -11.54
C LYS A 33 9.26 2.77 -11.02
N ASN A 34 9.04 2.28 -9.80
CA ASN A 34 9.92 1.33 -9.12
C ASN A 34 9.30 -0.06 -8.96
N PHE A 35 8.33 -0.42 -9.81
CA PHE A 35 7.63 -1.71 -9.75
C PHE A 35 8.57 -2.93 -9.69
N CYS A 36 9.63 -2.93 -10.51
CA CYS A 36 10.59 -4.03 -10.61
C CYS A 36 11.55 -4.14 -9.41
N ARG A 37 11.54 -3.15 -8.50
CA ARG A 37 12.44 -3.08 -7.34
C ARG A 37 11.77 -3.52 -6.04
N ARG A 38 10.60 -4.13 -6.13
CA ARG A 38 9.84 -4.61 -4.97
C ARG A 38 10.10 -6.11 -4.74
N TRP A 39 9.85 -6.69 -3.58
CA TRP A 39 9.87 -8.16 -3.35
C TRP A 39 9.18 -8.54 -2.04
N GLY A 40 8.90 -9.84 -1.85
CA GLY A 40 8.20 -10.34 -0.66
C GLY A 40 6.79 -9.77 -0.50
N ARG A 41 6.15 -9.45 -1.63
CA ARG A 41 4.81 -8.85 -1.71
C ARG A 41 3.77 -9.95 -1.68
N GLN A 42 2.61 -9.64 -1.15
CA GLN A 42 1.42 -10.47 -1.27
C GLN A 42 0.52 -9.95 -2.38
N SER A 43 -0.14 -10.85 -3.10
CA SER A 43 -1.01 -10.48 -4.22
C SER A 43 -2.21 -11.39 -4.33
N ALA A 44 -3.32 -10.85 -4.81
CA ALA A 44 -4.55 -11.59 -5.05
C ALA A 44 -5.35 -10.92 -6.16
N VAL A 45 -6.20 -11.70 -6.84
CA VAL A 45 -7.05 -11.19 -7.93
C VAL A 45 -8.49 -11.12 -7.46
N VAL A 46 -9.11 -9.95 -7.62
CA VAL A 46 -10.55 -9.75 -7.41
C VAL A 46 -11.05 -8.87 -8.55
N ASP A 47 -12.15 -9.28 -9.22
CA ASP A 47 -12.83 -8.52 -10.27
C ASP A 47 -11.90 -7.93 -11.35
N GLY A 48 -11.08 -8.78 -11.98
CA GLY A 48 -10.21 -8.35 -13.07
C GLY A 48 -9.06 -7.43 -12.62
N LYS A 49 -8.78 -7.36 -11.32
CA LYS A 49 -7.68 -6.57 -10.77
C LYS A 49 -6.75 -7.43 -9.94
N LEU A 50 -5.47 -7.41 -10.31
CA LEU A 50 -4.38 -8.00 -9.52
C LEU A 50 -3.92 -6.98 -8.48
N TYR A 51 -4.37 -7.14 -7.25
CA TYR A 51 -3.95 -6.33 -6.11
C TYR A 51 -2.62 -6.82 -5.57
N ILE A 52 -1.79 -5.87 -5.14
CA ILE A 52 -0.46 -6.10 -4.58
C ILE A 52 -0.30 -5.21 -3.36
N ASP A 53 0.02 -5.81 -2.23
CA ASP A 53 0.24 -5.14 -0.95
C ASP A 53 1.57 -5.57 -0.31
N GLY A 54 2.12 -4.67 0.51
CA GLY A 54 3.26 -4.92 1.38
C GLY A 54 4.54 -5.31 0.65
N GLY A 55 5.39 -6.07 1.33
CA GLY A 55 6.73 -6.37 0.90
C GLY A 55 7.73 -5.25 1.17
N LEU A 56 8.86 -5.35 0.49
CA LEU A 56 9.95 -4.38 0.56
C LEU A 56 10.19 -3.77 -0.82
N ILE A 57 10.72 -2.55 -0.82
CA ILE A 57 11.08 -1.81 -2.02
C ILE A 57 12.41 -1.08 -1.79
N ASN A 58 13.22 -1.01 -2.85
CA ASN A 58 14.29 -0.03 -2.95
C ASN A 58 13.99 1.01 -4.03
N TYR A 59 14.38 2.26 -3.81
CA TYR A 59 14.10 3.37 -4.74
C TYR A 59 15.36 3.91 -5.44
N GLN A 60 16.53 3.74 -4.83
CA GLN A 60 17.79 4.25 -5.33
C GLN A 60 18.82 3.12 -5.42
N ASP A 61 19.24 2.62 -4.27
CA ASP A 61 20.28 1.61 -4.09
C ASP A 61 19.72 0.26 -3.63
N ALA A 62 20.32 -0.85 -4.08
CA ALA A 62 19.85 -2.20 -3.76
C ALA A 62 20.03 -2.59 -2.28
N THR A 63 20.78 -1.80 -1.51
CA THR A 63 21.11 -2.04 -0.11
C THR A 63 20.10 -1.42 0.87
N ASN A 64 19.34 -0.43 0.44
CA ASN A 64 18.40 0.28 1.29
C ASN A 64 16.97 -0.24 1.07
N ASN A 65 16.58 -1.18 1.92
CA ASN A 65 15.28 -1.82 1.85
C ASN A 65 14.29 -1.08 2.75
N LEU A 66 13.23 -0.54 2.15
CA LEU A 66 12.14 0.12 2.86
C LEU A 66 10.88 -0.74 2.82
N THR A 67 10.05 -0.65 3.85
CA THR A 67 8.69 -1.18 3.82
C THR A 67 7.91 -0.55 2.68
N ASP A 68 7.30 -1.37 1.84
CA ASP A 68 6.38 -0.89 0.83
C ASP A 68 5.00 -0.68 1.48
N THR A 69 4.59 0.59 1.59
CA THR A 69 3.34 0.99 2.26
C THR A 69 2.18 1.17 1.28
N PHE A 70 2.37 0.91 -0.01
CA PHE A 70 1.33 1.12 -1.02
C PHE A 70 0.48 -0.13 -1.22
N LEU A 71 -0.85 0.05 -1.16
CA LEU A 71 -1.77 -0.87 -1.82
C LEU A 71 -1.87 -0.46 -3.30
N THR A 72 -1.60 -1.39 -4.19
CA THR A 72 -1.52 -1.13 -5.64
C THR A 72 -2.30 -2.18 -6.41
N PHE A 73 -2.64 -1.90 -7.67
CA PHE A 73 -3.27 -2.91 -8.51
C PHE A 73 -2.88 -2.79 -9.98
N ASN A 74 -2.98 -3.89 -10.70
CA ASN A 74 -3.00 -3.91 -12.16
C ASN A 74 -4.43 -4.20 -12.60
N ASP A 75 -4.94 -3.46 -13.59
CA ASP A 75 -6.17 -3.83 -14.28
C ASP A 75 -5.80 -4.88 -15.34
N ILE A 76 -6.10 -6.15 -15.07
CA ILE A 76 -5.68 -7.28 -15.91
C ILE A 76 -6.67 -7.58 -17.04
N ASP A 77 -7.80 -6.85 -17.08
CA ASP A 77 -8.74 -6.89 -18.20
C ASP A 77 -8.41 -5.82 -19.27
N ALA A 78 -7.50 -4.89 -18.94
CA ALA A 78 -7.01 -3.85 -19.84
C ALA A 78 -5.58 -4.13 -20.31
N VAL A 79 -5.23 -3.57 -21.47
CA VAL A 79 -3.87 -3.62 -22.03
C VAL A 79 -3.45 -2.21 -22.44
N ASN A 80 -2.29 -1.76 -21.97
CA ASN A 80 -1.73 -0.47 -22.32
C ASN A 80 -1.01 -0.51 -23.69
N SER A 81 -0.43 0.62 -24.11
CA SER A 81 0.31 0.73 -25.38
C SER A 81 1.50 -0.22 -25.49
N ASP A 82 2.05 -0.65 -24.36
CA ASP A 82 3.24 -1.50 -24.27
C ASP A 82 2.87 -3.00 -24.18
N GLY A 83 1.58 -3.33 -24.30
CA GLY A 83 1.10 -4.71 -24.26
C GLY A 83 0.99 -5.30 -22.85
N MET A 84 1.01 -4.47 -21.81
CA MET A 84 0.95 -4.88 -20.41
C MET A 84 -0.32 -4.38 -19.71
N PRO A 85 -0.83 -5.10 -18.70
CA PRO A 85 -1.84 -4.57 -17.78
C PRO A 85 -1.40 -3.22 -17.18
N PRO A 86 -2.21 -2.15 -17.25
CA PRO A 86 -1.87 -0.89 -16.63
C PRO A 86 -1.81 -1.00 -15.10
N PHE A 87 -0.77 -0.42 -14.50
CA PHE A 87 -0.49 -0.44 -13.07
C PHE A 87 -0.83 0.89 -12.39
N TYR A 88 -1.49 0.81 -11.23
CA TYR A 88 -1.99 1.97 -10.50
C TYR A 88 -1.60 1.89 -9.01
N ALA A 89 -1.25 3.05 -8.45
CA ALA A 89 -0.91 3.23 -7.04
C ALA A 89 -1.72 4.37 -6.39
N ASN A 90 -2.98 4.51 -6.81
CA ASN A 90 -3.90 5.56 -6.36
C ASN A 90 -4.89 5.08 -5.29
N LEU A 91 -4.65 3.91 -4.68
CA LEU A 91 -5.46 3.40 -3.56
C LEU A 91 -4.93 3.95 -2.24
N LEU A 92 -5.83 4.18 -1.29
CA LEU A 92 -5.46 4.68 0.02
C LEU A 92 -5.17 3.51 0.97
N LYS A 93 -4.03 3.59 1.65
CA LYS A 93 -3.69 2.72 2.78
C LYS A 93 -3.19 3.62 3.91
N ASN A 94 -3.87 3.54 5.06
CA ASN A 94 -3.51 4.31 6.24
C ASN A 94 -2.40 3.59 7.02
N ASP A 95 -1.59 4.33 7.76
CA ASP A 95 -0.48 3.81 8.58
C ASP A 95 -0.97 2.89 9.72
N THR A 96 -2.27 2.90 10.02
CA THR A 96 -2.92 1.97 10.96
C THR A 96 -3.02 0.54 10.40
N ILE A 97 -2.90 0.38 9.09
CA ILE A 97 -2.94 -0.90 8.40
C ILE A 97 -1.51 -1.41 8.25
N PRO A 98 -1.19 -2.61 8.75
CA PRO A 98 0.17 -3.10 8.69
C PRO A 98 0.63 -3.30 7.25
N SER A 99 1.89 -2.95 7.00
CA SER A 99 2.59 -3.27 5.76
C SER A 99 3.67 -4.28 6.11
N VAL A 100 3.38 -5.53 5.79
CA VAL A 100 4.21 -6.69 6.15
C VAL A 100 4.92 -7.24 4.93
N ASN A 101 6.06 -7.89 5.17
CA ASN A 101 6.80 -8.62 4.17
C ASN A 101 6.47 -10.13 4.27
N GLY A 102 6.26 -10.79 3.14
CA GLY A 102 5.98 -12.23 3.10
C GLY A 102 4.63 -12.62 3.71
N GLY A 103 3.63 -11.73 3.70
CA GLY A 103 2.27 -12.07 4.15
C GLY A 103 1.47 -12.83 3.07
N ILE A 104 0.17 -12.96 3.30
CA ILE A 104 -0.81 -13.45 2.32
C ILE A 104 -1.95 -12.44 2.15
N LEU A 105 -2.42 -12.28 0.91
CA LEU A 105 -3.74 -11.72 0.62
C LEU A 105 -4.65 -12.86 0.21
N TRP A 106 -5.70 -13.07 0.99
CA TRP A 106 -6.79 -13.94 0.62
C TRP A 106 -7.83 -13.17 -0.17
N GLU A 107 -8.19 -13.67 -1.34
CA GLU A 107 -9.30 -13.10 -2.11
C GLU A 107 -10.64 -13.56 -1.57
N ASP A 108 -11.61 -12.65 -1.61
CA ASP A 108 -13.02 -12.93 -1.48
C ASP A 108 -13.76 -12.23 -2.62
N SER A 109 -13.88 -12.95 -3.73
CA SER A 109 -14.57 -12.54 -4.95
C SER A 109 -16.10 -12.46 -4.80
N ILE A 110 -16.68 -12.99 -3.73
CA ILE A 110 -18.11 -12.88 -3.45
C ILE A 110 -18.39 -11.53 -2.77
N ASN A 111 -17.66 -11.21 -1.71
CA ASN A 111 -17.83 -9.97 -0.94
C ASN A 111 -16.96 -8.82 -1.43
N LYS A 112 -16.17 -9.03 -2.49
CA LYS A 112 -15.26 -8.06 -3.11
C LYS A 112 -14.22 -7.53 -2.14
N ARG A 113 -13.54 -8.46 -1.48
CA ARG A 113 -12.60 -8.16 -0.38
C ARG A 113 -11.27 -8.85 -0.56
N LEU A 114 -10.25 -8.27 0.06
CA LEU A 114 -8.94 -8.87 0.24
C LEU A 114 -8.69 -8.94 1.74
N SER A 115 -8.32 -10.09 2.29
CA SER A 115 -7.97 -10.21 3.70
C SER A 115 -6.46 -10.40 3.87
N LEU A 116 -5.84 -9.62 4.75
CA LEU A 116 -4.41 -9.64 5.02
C LEU A 116 -4.11 -10.49 6.26
N TYR A 117 -3.18 -11.43 6.12
CA TYR A 117 -2.72 -12.28 7.22
C TYR A 117 -1.21 -12.57 7.12
N GLY A 118 -0.58 -12.84 8.27
CA GLY A 118 0.82 -13.23 8.34
C GLY A 118 1.81 -12.11 8.06
N GLY A 119 3.04 -12.50 7.74
CA GLY A 119 4.12 -11.62 7.35
C GLY A 119 4.89 -11.01 8.52
N GLU A 120 6.03 -10.42 8.19
CA GLU A 120 6.98 -9.83 9.13
C GLU A 120 7.09 -8.31 9.00
N TYR A 121 7.42 -7.66 10.10
CA TYR A 121 7.56 -6.21 10.18
C TYR A 121 9.01 -5.81 9.98
N GLN A 122 9.28 -4.96 8.99
CA GLN A 122 10.61 -4.43 8.77
C GLN A 122 10.92 -3.37 9.84
N SER A 123 11.96 -3.60 10.64
CA SER A 123 12.51 -2.65 11.62
C SER A 123 11.55 -2.15 12.72
N THR A 124 10.38 -2.78 12.86
CA THR A 124 9.41 -2.46 13.92
C THR A 124 8.96 -3.73 14.60
N ARG A 125 8.64 -3.63 15.90
CA ARG A 125 8.15 -4.79 16.66
C ARG A 125 6.71 -5.10 16.25
N PRO A 126 6.35 -6.37 16.00
CA PRO A 126 4.97 -6.77 15.78
C PRO A 126 4.07 -6.36 16.97
N PRO A 127 2.80 -6.02 16.73
CA PRO A 127 1.86 -5.71 17.79
C PRO A 127 1.61 -6.94 18.68
N SER A 128 1.34 -6.71 19.97
CA SER A 128 1.05 -7.79 20.93
C SER A 128 -0.24 -8.56 20.63
N THR A 129 -1.16 -7.94 19.90
CA THR A 129 -2.40 -8.55 19.41
C THR A 129 -2.52 -8.26 17.93
N SER A 130 -2.62 -9.31 17.11
CA SER A 130 -2.82 -9.18 15.67
C SER A 130 -4.31 -9.09 15.36
N ASN A 131 -4.69 -8.08 14.58
CA ASN A 131 -6.03 -7.97 14.03
C ASN A 131 -6.08 -8.59 12.64
N LEU A 132 -7.24 -9.13 12.27
CA LEU A 132 -7.52 -9.46 10.88
C LEU A 132 -7.97 -8.20 10.15
N TYR A 133 -7.24 -7.82 9.10
CA TYR A 133 -7.58 -6.67 8.27
C TYR A 133 -8.13 -7.12 6.93
N SER A 134 -9.09 -6.37 6.39
CA SER A 134 -9.60 -6.59 5.05
C SER A 134 -9.76 -5.28 4.30
N TYR A 135 -9.31 -5.26 3.05
CA TYR A 135 -9.60 -4.20 2.10
C TYR A 135 -10.91 -4.48 1.38
N ASP A 136 -11.84 -3.54 1.43
CA ASP A 136 -13.10 -3.56 0.70
C ASP A 136 -12.93 -2.84 -0.64
N VAL A 137 -13.05 -3.60 -1.72
CA VAL A 137 -12.84 -3.11 -3.09
C VAL A 137 -13.94 -2.15 -3.51
N LEU A 138 -15.17 -2.32 -3.02
CA LEU A 138 -16.32 -1.49 -3.42
C LEU A 138 -16.26 -0.12 -2.77
N TYR A 139 -15.84 -0.05 -1.50
CA TYR A 139 -15.73 1.20 -0.75
C TYR A 139 -14.33 1.83 -0.76
N ASN A 140 -13.33 1.14 -1.33
CA ASN A 140 -11.93 1.58 -1.38
C ASN A 140 -11.38 1.92 0.01
N GLU A 141 -11.61 1.03 0.97
CA GLU A 141 -11.21 1.25 2.36
C GLU A 141 -10.71 -0.04 3.03
N TRP A 142 -9.88 0.13 4.06
CA TRP A 142 -9.47 -0.95 4.92
C TRP A 142 -10.33 -1.00 6.18
N VAL A 143 -10.76 -2.19 6.55
CA VAL A 143 -11.56 -2.50 7.73
C VAL A 143 -10.80 -3.48 8.61
N SER A 144 -10.85 -3.25 9.93
CA SER A 144 -10.37 -4.22 10.92
C SER A 144 -11.54 -5.05 11.43
N PHE A 145 -11.39 -6.38 11.42
CA PHE A 145 -12.33 -7.31 12.04
C PHE A 145 -12.01 -7.60 13.52
N GLY A 146 -11.03 -6.89 14.09
CA GLY A 146 -10.62 -7.04 15.47
C GLY A 146 -9.62 -8.19 15.68
N PRO A 147 -9.34 -8.52 16.94
CA PRO A 147 -8.27 -9.43 17.31
C PRO A 147 -8.57 -10.88 16.92
N ILE A 148 -7.54 -11.59 16.47
CA ILE A 148 -7.62 -13.03 16.20
C ILE A 148 -7.75 -13.77 17.55
N THR A 149 -8.77 -14.62 17.67
CA THR A 149 -9.22 -15.22 18.94
C THR A 149 -8.34 -16.36 19.46
N GLN A 150 -7.49 -16.94 18.62
CA GLN A 150 -6.53 -17.98 19.00
C GLN A 150 -5.10 -17.46 18.79
N GLU A 151 -4.18 -17.86 19.68
CA GLU A 151 -2.75 -17.57 19.55
C GLU A 151 -2.14 -18.34 18.37
N VAL A 152 -2.49 -17.93 17.16
CA VAL A 152 -1.73 -18.29 15.96
C VAL A 152 -0.72 -17.17 15.77
N GLN A 153 0.55 -17.48 16.05
CA GLN A 153 1.65 -16.56 15.74
C GLN A 153 1.68 -16.37 14.22
N ALA A 154 1.64 -15.13 13.77
CA ALA A 154 1.72 -14.79 12.36
C ALA A 154 3.11 -15.22 11.84
N ALA A 155 3.13 -16.23 10.98
CA ALA A 155 4.32 -16.62 10.25
C ALA A 155 4.44 -15.82 8.94
N SER A 156 5.62 -15.80 8.34
CA SER A 156 5.90 -15.19 7.04
C SER A 156 6.24 -16.27 6.01
N TYR A 157 6.08 -15.96 4.72
CA TYR A 157 6.45 -16.83 3.59
C TYR A 157 5.75 -18.20 3.56
N GLY A 158 4.57 -18.31 4.17
CA GLY A 158 3.73 -19.49 4.08
C GLY A 158 2.89 -19.51 2.80
N ALA A 159 2.30 -20.67 2.54
CA ALA A 159 1.30 -20.82 1.48
C ALA A 159 -0.10 -20.50 2.03
N GLY A 160 -0.96 -19.93 1.20
CA GLY A 160 -2.34 -19.68 1.58
C GLY A 160 -3.31 -19.86 0.42
N VAL A 161 -4.54 -20.20 0.77
CA VAL A 161 -5.65 -20.34 -0.17
C VAL A 161 -6.94 -19.85 0.49
N SER A 162 -7.80 -19.18 -0.27
CA SER A 162 -9.15 -18.83 0.16
C SER A 162 -10.20 -19.61 -0.63
N ILE A 163 -11.34 -19.83 0.01
CA ILE A 163 -12.53 -20.45 -0.59
C ILE A 163 -13.71 -19.50 -0.33
N PRO A 164 -13.93 -18.50 -1.20
CA PRO A 164 -14.95 -17.46 -0.98
C PRO A 164 -16.35 -18.04 -0.76
N SER A 165 -16.72 -19.10 -1.49
CA SER A 165 -18.03 -19.75 -1.39
C SER A 165 -18.32 -20.38 -0.02
N ARG A 166 -17.30 -20.60 0.80
CA ARG A 166 -17.40 -21.11 2.17
C ARG A 166 -17.10 -20.04 3.22
N GLY A 167 -16.63 -18.87 2.82
CA GLY A 167 -16.14 -17.86 3.75
C GLY A 167 -14.93 -18.33 4.56
N GLU A 168 -14.09 -19.17 3.97
CA GLU A 168 -12.94 -19.79 4.64
C GLU A 168 -11.62 -19.41 3.95
N ALA A 169 -10.56 -19.32 4.74
CA ALA A 169 -9.21 -19.20 4.22
C ALA A 169 -8.24 -20.00 5.09
N TYR A 170 -7.20 -20.52 4.44
CA TYR A 170 -6.21 -21.40 5.04
C TYR A 170 -4.81 -20.82 4.84
N TYR A 171 -3.97 -21.01 5.85
CA TYR A 171 -2.55 -20.69 5.84
C TYR A 171 -1.76 -21.94 6.24
N TYR A 172 -0.63 -22.21 5.58
CA TYR A 172 0.21 -23.36 5.88
C TYR A 172 1.70 -23.04 5.72
N GLY A 173 2.50 -23.49 6.69
CA GLY A 173 3.94 -23.28 6.73
C GLY A 173 4.33 -21.86 7.15
N GLY A 174 5.60 -21.52 6.92
CA GLY A 174 6.25 -20.32 7.44
C GLY A 174 7.01 -20.59 8.72
#